data_AF-A0A1Q7I3W0-F1
#
_entry.id   AF-A0A1Q7I3W0-F1
#
_cell.length_a   1.000
_cell.length_b   1.000
_cell.length_c   1.000
_cell.angle_alpha   90.00
_cell.angle_beta   90.00
_cell.angle_gamma   90.00
#
_symmetry.space_group_name_H-M   'P 1'
#
loop_
_entity.id
_entity.type
_entity.pdbx_description
1 polymer ?
#
loop_
_entity_poly.entity_id
_entity_poly.type
_entity_poly.pdbx_seq_one_letter_code
_entity_poly.pdbx_strand_id
1 'polypeptide(L)'
;MTLLAVIIPIAILGVLVLGAVMFFQRGSAAIDASPRPLLRVYLYLGSLVSILVLVVGLAQTVTGVLGAIAPDFTYGNSEQPVPPPPVQVDATTPPSIAPLRDLQDQNDRRTRESLLQGITSALAGALFWAVHWYGRRTLETAEERTSSLRRGYYLLGTAIFGIASIVLVPMAVYNTLHWFLIPVAQFEFRPGAGESLAAAIVVVPFWILFLRIVLADYRSGRVPTEPMRTAPAS
;
A
#
# COMPACT_ATOMS: atom_id res chain seq x y z
N MET A 1 -4.71 16.61 6.77
CA MET A 1 -3.67 15.59 6.48
C MET A 1 -3.09 15.14 7.80
N THR A 2 -3.41 13.94 8.27
CA THR A 2 -2.97 13.46 9.58
C THR A 2 -1.47 13.11 9.56
N LEU A 3 -0.79 13.27 10.68
CA LEU A 3 0.63 12.93 10.87
C LEU A 3 0.98 11.51 10.35
N LEU A 4 0.03 10.58 10.45
CA LEU A 4 0.10 9.21 9.92
C LEU A 4 0.26 9.13 8.39
N ALA A 5 -0.38 10.02 7.63
CA ALA A 5 -0.29 10.05 6.17
C ALA A 5 1.13 10.41 5.67
N VAL A 6 1.93 11.05 6.52
CA VAL A 6 3.32 11.42 6.24
C VAL A 6 4.29 10.42 6.88
N ILE A 7 3.98 9.93 8.09
CA ILE A 7 4.84 8.98 8.81
C ILE A 7 4.91 7.62 8.13
N ILE A 8 3.80 7.10 7.59
CA ILE A 8 3.80 5.79 6.93
C ILE A 8 4.73 5.76 5.70
N PRO A 9 4.64 6.70 4.74
CA PRO A 9 5.58 6.72 3.62
C PRO A 9 7.03 6.97 4.06
N ILE A 10 7.27 7.82 5.07
CA ILE A 10 8.61 8.06 5.61
C ILE A 10 9.17 6.81 6.31
N ALA A 11 8.35 6.07 7.06
CA ALA A 11 8.74 4.84 7.73
C ALA A 11 9.01 3.73 6.70
N ILE A 12 8.20 3.63 5.64
CA ILE A 12 8.46 2.73 4.52
C ILE A 12 9.77 3.11 3.84
N LEU A 13 10.01 4.40 3.58
CA LEU A 13 11.27 4.90 3.02
C LEU A 13 12.45 4.60 3.95
N GLY A 14 12.28 4.77 5.25
CA GLY A 14 13.27 4.46 6.28
C GLY A 14 13.61 2.98 6.32
N VAL A 15 12.61 2.10 6.26
CA VAL A 15 12.82 0.64 6.19
C VAL A 15 13.47 0.22 4.87
N LEU A 16 13.11 0.85 3.75
CA LEU A 16 13.75 0.64 2.46
C LEU A 16 15.24 1.04 2.50
N VAL A 17 15.55 2.21 3.07
CA VAL A 17 16.92 2.72 3.21
C VAL A 17 17.71 1.87 4.19
N LEU A 18 17.17 1.56 5.37
CA LEU A 18 17.85 0.76 6.39
C LEU A 18 18.07 -0.69 5.92
N GLY A 19 17.08 -1.26 5.23
CA GLY A 19 17.16 -2.59 4.62
C GLY A 19 18.21 -2.64 3.51
N ALA A 20 18.29 -1.62 2.66
CA ALA A 20 19.35 -1.49 1.68
C ALA A 20 20.72 -1.36 2.36
N VAL A 21 20.86 -0.46 3.34
CA VAL A 21 22.11 -0.22 4.07
C VAL A 21 22.60 -1.47 4.80
N MET A 22 21.73 -2.19 5.51
CA MET A 22 22.13 -3.45 6.18
C MET A 22 22.49 -4.55 5.19
N PHE A 23 21.82 -4.60 4.03
CA PHE A 23 22.18 -5.52 2.96
C PHE A 23 23.56 -5.22 2.40
N PHE A 24 23.92 -3.93 2.26
CA PHE A 24 25.25 -3.51 1.83
C PHE A 24 26.34 -3.70 2.89
N GLN A 25 26.01 -3.63 4.19
CA GLN A 25 26.99 -3.76 5.27
C GLN A 25 27.41 -5.20 5.58
N ARG A 26 26.59 -6.22 5.26
CA ARG A 26 26.92 -7.63 5.57
C ARG A 26 27.95 -8.28 4.64
N GLY A 27 28.39 -7.60 3.58
CA GLY A 27 29.35 -8.12 2.60
C GLY A 27 30.54 -7.19 2.40
N SER A 28 31.31 -6.90 3.45
CA SER A 28 32.54 -6.10 3.36
C SER A 28 33.73 -6.87 2.74
N ALA A 29 33.55 -7.37 1.53
CA ALA A 29 34.64 -7.58 0.58
C ALA A 29 34.42 -6.54 -0.51
N ALA A 30 35.44 -5.71 -0.76
CA ALA A 30 35.44 -4.55 -1.64
C ALA A 30 34.34 -4.59 -2.72
N ILE A 31 33.43 -3.61 -2.67
CA ILE A 31 32.41 -3.45 -3.70
C ILE A 31 33.17 -3.28 -5.01
N ASP A 32 33.18 -4.32 -5.85
CA ASP A 32 33.41 -4.12 -7.27
C ASP A 32 32.28 -3.21 -7.73
N ALA A 33 32.59 -1.90 -7.84
CA ALA A 33 31.72 -0.87 -8.38
C ALA A 33 31.54 -1.07 -9.90
N SER A 34 31.37 -2.32 -10.32
CA SER A 34 31.06 -2.66 -11.69
C SER A 34 29.63 -2.18 -11.97
N PRO A 35 29.35 -1.68 -13.18
CA PRO A 35 28.03 -1.10 -13.51
C PRO A 35 26.85 -2.08 -13.36
N ARG A 36 27.12 -3.39 -13.44
CA ARG A 36 26.10 -4.43 -13.53
C ARG A 36 25.37 -4.71 -12.20
N PRO A 37 26.05 -4.96 -11.06
CA PRO A 37 25.39 -5.07 -9.75
C PRO A 37 24.59 -3.83 -9.36
N LEU A 38 25.11 -2.63 -9.66
CA LEU A 38 24.42 -1.36 -9.39
C LEU A 38 23.11 -1.26 -10.16
N LEU A 39 23.14 -1.58 -11.47
CA LEU A 39 21.94 -1.61 -12.29
C LEU A 39 20.90 -2.62 -11.76
N ARG A 40 21.34 -3.78 -11.29
CA ARG A 40 20.43 -4.79 -10.71
C ARG A 40 19.76 -4.27 -9.44
N VAL A 41 20.51 -3.67 -8.51
CA VAL A 41 19.95 -3.05 -7.31
C VAL A 41 18.90 -2.00 -7.70
N TYR A 42 19.25 -1.11 -8.63
CA TYR A 42 18.33 -0.10 -9.15
C TYR A 42 17.03 -0.73 -9.68
N LEU A 43 17.12 -1.80 -10.48
CA LEU A 43 15.94 -2.46 -11.03
C LEU A 43 15.07 -3.15 -9.97
N TYR A 44 15.68 -3.72 -8.93
CA TYR A 44 14.97 -4.31 -7.81
C TYR A 44 14.27 -3.26 -6.94
N LEU A 45 14.96 -2.16 -6.61
CA LEU A 45 14.37 -1.04 -5.87
C LEU A 45 13.27 -0.35 -6.68
N GLY A 46 13.53 -0.04 -7.95
CA GLY A 46 12.56 0.56 -8.86
C GLY A 46 11.31 -0.32 -9.00
N SER A 47 11.47 -1.64 -9.10
CA SER A 47 10.33 -2.58 -9.08
C SER A 47 9.54 -2.50 -7.78
N LEU A 48 10.21 -2.45 -6.62
CA LEU A 48 9.55 -2.41 -5.32
C LEU A 48 8.77 -1.11 -5.13
N VAL A 49 9.40 0.03 -5.44
CA VAL A 49 8.74 1.35 -5.40
C VAL A 49 7.54 1.39 -6.35
N SER A 50 7.68 0.82 -7.55
CA SER A 50 6.57 0.76 -8.52
C SER A 50 5.39 -0.06 -8.00
N ILE A 51 5.64 -1.17 -7.30
CA ILE A 51 4.58 -1.95 -6.63
C ILE A 51 3.91 -1.13 -5.53
N LEU A 52 4.67 -0.35 -4.75
CA LEU A 52 4.08 0.51 -3.73
C LEU A 52 3.13 1.54 -4.34
N VAL A 53 3.54 2.21 -5.43
CA VAL A 53 2.69 3.14 -6.18
C VAL A 53 1.45 2.42 -6.72
N LEU A 54 1.60 1.22 -7.28
CA LEU A 54 0.50 0.39 -7.75
C LEU A 54 -0.49 0.07 -6.63
N VAL A 55 -0.01 -0.37 -5.46
CA VAL A 55 -0.86 -0.72 -4.31
C VAL A 55 -1.61 0.49 -3.78
N VAL A 56 -0.95 1.65 -3.68
CA VAL A 56 -1.61 2.91 -3.29
C VAL A 56 -2.69 3.30 -4.29
N GLY A 57 -2.39 3.23 -5.59
CA GLY A 57 -3.37 3.52 -6.65
C GLY A 57 -4.56 2.56 -6.64
N LEU A 58 -4.31 1.26 -6.43
CA LEU A 58 -5.38 0.26 -6.28
C LEU A 58 -6.25 0.53 -5.06
N ALA A 59 -5.65 0.88 -3.91
CA ALA A 59 -6.41 1.23 -2.71
C ALA A 59 -7.34 2.42 -2.95
N GLN A 60 -6.83 3.51 -3.56
CA GLN A 60 -7.65 4.67 -3.92
C GLN A 60 -8.73 4.35 -4.97
N THR A 61 -8.43 3.47 -5.92
CA THR A 61 -9.42 3.01 -6.90
C THR A 61 -10.56 2.27 -6.19
N VAL A 62 -10.24 1.37 -5.26
CA VAL A 62 -11.23 0.66 -4.44
C VAL A 62 -12.01 1.65 -3.57
N THR A 63 -11.36 2.65 -2.97
CA THR A 63 -12.04 3.75 -2.25
C THR A 63 -13.04 4.46 -3.16
N GLY A 64 -12.64 4.85 -4.37
CA GLY A 64 -13.53 5.49 -5.33
C GLY A 64 -14.71 4.61 -5.75
N VAL A 65 -14.48 3.30 -5.96
CA VAL A 65 -15.55 2.34 -6.27
C VAL A 65 -16.52 2.21 -5.10
N LEU A 66 -16.03 2.10 -3.87
CA LEU A 66 -16.86 2.07 -2.68
C LEU A 66 -17.64 3.39 -2.52
N GLY A 67 -17.01 4.53 -2.80
CA GLY A 67 -17.63 5.85 -2.76
C GLY A 67 -18.78 6.00 -3.75
N ALA A 68 -18.68 5.38 -4.93
CA ALA A 68 -19.75 5.38 -5.92
C ALA A 68 -20.98 4.55 -5.49
N ILE A 69 -20.81 3.55 -4.61
CA ILE A 69 -21.88 2.66 -4.16
C ILE A 69 -22.45 3.11 -2.81
N ALA A 70 -21.56 3.50 -1.89
CA ALA A 70 -21.86 3.85 -0.52
C ALA A 70 -20.99 5.06 -0.10
N PRO A 71 -21.34 6.28 -0.56
CA PRO A 71 -20.55 7.49 -0.33
C PRO A 71 -20.39 7.80 1.17
N ASP A 72 -21.47 7.72 1.94
CA ASP A 72 -21.45 8.03 3.37
C ASP A 72 -20.56 7.04 4.14
N PHE A 73 -20.67 5.74 3.83
CA PHE A 73 -19.78 4.72 4.41
C PHE A 73 -18.31 4.98 4.09
N THR A 74 -18.03 5.50 2.89
CA THR A 74 -16.67 5.68 2.40
C THR A 74 -16.01 6.92 2.97
N TYR A 75 -16.68 8.07 2.90
CA TYR A 75 -16.11 9.37 3.24
C TYR A 75 -16.62 9.95 4.57
N GLY A 76 -17.64 9.35 5.15
CA GLY A 76 -18.32 9.87 6.34
C GLY A 76 -19.22 11.05 6.03
N ASN A 77 -19.70 11.69 7.09
CA ASN A 77 -20.52 12.90 7.01
C ASN A 77 -19.61 14.12 7.20
N SER A 78 -19.84 15.25 6.51
CA SER A 78 -19.10 16.47 6.83
C SER A 78 -19.57 17.07 8.16
N GLU A 79 -18.68 17.71 8.91
CA GLU A 79 -19.08 18.58 10.03
C GLU A 79 -20.09 19.60 9.49
N GLN A 80 -21.32 19.59 10.03
CA GLN A 80 -22.27 20.66 9.70
C GLN A 80 -21.68 21.98 10.20
N PRO A 81 -21.65 23.04 9.38
CA PRO A 81 -21.43 24.39 9.91
C PRO A 81 -22.48 24.64 10.99
N VAL A 82 -22.02 25.11 12.16
CA VAL A 82 -22.90 25.62 13.22
C VAL A 82 -23.98 26.50 12.57
N PRO A 83 -25.27 26.26 12.81
CA PRO A 83 -26.32 27.01 12.14
C PRO A 83 -26.10 28.52 12.35
N PRO A 84 -26.26 29.35 11.31
CA PRO A 84 -26.22 30.80 11.48
C PRO A 84 -27.29 31.22 12.50
N PRO A 85 -27.08 32.36 13.21
CA PRO A 85 -28.00 32.85 14.23
C PRO A 85 -29.43 32.91 13.68
N PRO A 86 -30.45 32.69 14.54
CA PRO A 86 -31.82 32.43 14.10
C PRO A 86 -32.33 33.56 13.21
N VAL A 87 -32.44 33.28 11.91
CA VAL A 87 -33.21 34.11 10.99
C VAL A 87 -34.68 33.82 11.30
N GLN A 88 -35.46 34.87 11.57
CA GLN A 88 -36.90 34.75 11.78
C GLN A 88 -37.51 34.01 10.60
N VAL A 89 -37.97 32.78 10.84
CA VAL A 89 -38.50 31.90 9.80
C VAL A 89 -39.89 32.39 9.46
N ASP A 90 -40.00 33.15 8.37
CA ASP A 90 -41.30 33.48 7.77
C ASP A 90 -41.90 32.17 7.23
N ALA A 91 -43.17 31.90 7.57
CA ALA A 91 -43.85 30.62 7.32
C ALA A 91 -44.03 30.25 5.83
N THR A 92 -43.57 31.12 4.93
CA THR A 92 -43.56 30.94 3.47
C THR A 92 -42.24 30.41 2.93
N THR A 93 -41.22 30.21 3.76
CA THR A 93 -39.90 29.76 3.32
C THR A 93 -39.86 28.22 3.26
N PRO A 94 -39.67 27.60 2.08
CA PRO A 94 -39.55 26.15 1.99
C PRO A 94 -38.35 25.64 2.81
N PRO A 95 -38.42 24.43 3.39
CA PRO A 95 -37.30 23.85 4.13
C PRO A 95 -36.04 23.82 3.25
N SER A 96 -34.93 24.35 3.76
CA SER A 96 -33.67 24.44 3.02
C SER A 96 -33.06 23.04 2.82
N ILE A 97 -33.18 22.52 1.60
CA ILE A 97 -32.52 21.28 1.13
C ILE A 97 -31.05 21.49 0.75
N ALA A 98 -30.53 22.72 0.82
CA ALA A 98 -29.16 23.06 0.47
C ALA A 98 -28.10 22.20 1.20
N PRO A 99 -28.20 21.92 2.51
CA PRO A 99 -27.15 21.17 3.23
C PRO A 99 -26.98 19.72 2.75
N LEU A 100 -28.09 19.06 2.38
CA LEU A 100 -28.04 17.69 1.86
C LEU A 100 -27.46 17.66 0.44
N ARG A 101 -27.76 18.66 -0.37
CA ARG A 101 -27.21 18.81 -1.73
C ARG A 101 -25.70 19.07 -1.70
N ASP A 102 -25.25 19.95 -0.82
CA ASP A 102 -23.82 20.27 -0.65
C ASP A 102 -23.00 19.06 -0.18
N LEU A 103 -23.59 18.17 0.64
CA LEU A 103 -22.99 16.91 1.07
C LEU A 103 -22.83 15.92 -0.10
N GLN A 104 -23.89 15.75 -0.89
CA GLN A 104 -23.87 14.89 -2.07
C GLN A 104 -22.83 15.37 -3.09
N ASP A 105 -22.79 16.69 -3.36
CA ASP A 105 -21.83 17.29 -4.29
C ASP A 105 -20.36 17.08 -3.82
N GLN A 106 -20.11 17.13 -2.50
CA GLN A 106 -18.80 16.85 -1.93
C GLN A 106 -18.40 15.37 -2.07
N ASN A 107 -19.30 14.45 -1.76
CA ASN A 107 -19.04 13.01 -1.87
C ASN A 107 -18.84 12.58 -3.33
N ASP A 108 -19.60 13.16 -4.26
CA ASP A 108 -19.43 12.95 -5.70
C ASP A 108 -18.06 13.42 -6.17
N ARG A 109 -17.61 14.59 -5.69
CA ARG A 109 -16.28 15.11 -5.99
C ARG A 109 -15.19 14.19 -5.45
N ARG A 110 -15.25 13.79 -4.18
CA ARG A 110 -14.27 12.87 -3.56
C ARG A 110 -14.23 11.51 -4.25
N THR A 111 -15.38 11.02 -4.70
CA THR A 111 -15.49 9.79 -5.50
C THR A 111 -14.72 9.90 -6.80
N ARG A 112 -14.97 10.96 -7.58
CA ARG A 112 -14.28 11.18 -8.86
C ARG A 112 -12.78 11.39 -8.66
N GLU A 113 -12.38 12.14 -7.64
CA GLU A 113 -10.99 12.39 -7.31
C GLU A 113 -10.26 11.10 -6.91
N SER A 114 -10.87 10.27 -6.05
CA SER A 114 -10.31 8.97 -5.65
C SER A 114 -10.17 8.01 -6.83
N LEU A 115 -11.17 7.95 -7.73
CA LEU A 115 -11.11 7.14 -8.94
C LEU A 115 -10.02 7.62 -9.89
N LEU A 116 -9.97 8.92 -10.18
CA LEU A 116 -8.99 9.50 -11.10
C LEU A 116 -7.56 9.30 -10.58
N GLN A 117 -7.31 9.68 -9.33
CA GLN A 117 -6.00 9.53 -8.70
C GLN A 117 -5.62 8.04 -8.58
N GLY A 118 -6.56 7.19 -8.17
CA GLY A 118 -6.34 5.77 -8.03
C GLY A 118 -5.99 5.07 -9.34
N ILE A 119 -6.81 5.26 -10.38
CA ILE A 119 -6.59 4.61 -11.69
C ILE A 119 -5.30 5.09 -12.32
N THR A 120 -5.04 6.41 -12.33
CA THR A 120 -3.81 6.96 -12.91
C THR A 120 -2.57 6.47 -12.18
N SER A 121 -2.59 6.44 -10.84
CA SER A 121 -1.48 5.94 -10.03
C SER A 121 -1.28 4.43 -10.20
N ALA A 122 -2.36 3.65 -10.27
CA ALA A 122 -2.29 2.20 -10.48
C ALA A 122 -1.70 1.86 -11.85
N LEU A 123 -2.16 2.54 -12.92
CA LEU A 123 -1.63 2.35 -14.27
C LEU A 123 -0.16 2.75 -14.35
N ALA A 124 0.22 3.90 -13.77
CA ALA A 124 1.61 4.33 -13.72
C ALA A 124 2.47 3.31 -12.95
N GLY A 125 2.06 2.91 -11.75
CA GLY A 125 2.77 1.92 -10.93
C GLY A 125 2.92 0.57 -11.64
N ALA A 126 1.87 0.08 -12.31
CA ALA A 126 1.91 -1.14 -13.10
C ALA A 126 2.89 -1.02 -14.28
N LEU A 127 2.86 0.10 -15.01
CA LEU A 127 3.75 0.34 -16.15
C LEU A 127 5.22 0.39 -15.69
N PHE A 128 5.53 1.18 -14.67
CA PHE A 128 6.90 1.25 -14.14
C PHE A 128 7.34 -0.09 -13.59
N TRP A 129 6.47 -0.83 -12.90
CA TRP A 129 6.79 -2.18 -12.42
C TRP A 129 7.11 -3.12 -13.59
N ALA A 130 6.31 -3.09 -14.66
CA ALA A 130 6.51 -3.93 -15.84
C ALA A 130 7.85 -3.63 -16.52
N VAL A 131 8.22 -2.35 -16.65
CA VAL A 131 9.51 -1.93 -17.21
C VAL A 131 10.68 -2.44 -16.37
N HIS A 132 10.65 -2.23 -15.05
CA HIS A 132 11.72 -2.70 -14.18
C HIS A 132 11.76 -4.23 -14.08
N TRP A 133 10.61 -4.90 -14.07
CA TRP A 133 10.52 -6.36 -14.11
C TRP A 133 11.10 -6.93 -15.40
N TYR A 134 10.78 -6.33 -16.55
CA TYR A 134 11.35 -6.70 -17.84
C TYR A 134 12.88 -6.53 -17.82
N GLY A 135 13.38 -5.40 -17.35
CA GLY A 135 14.82 -5.16 -17.21
C GLY A 135 15.54 -6.17 -16.30
N ARG A 136 14.91 -6.59 -15.20
CA ARG A 136 15.46 -7.68 -14.36
C ARG A 136 15.51 -8.99 -15.13
N ARG A 137 14.43 -9.34 -15.81
CA ARG A 137 14.29 -10.62 -16.51
C ARG A 137 15.29 -10.77 -17.68
N THR A 138 15.65 -9.67 -18.34
CA THR A 138 16.63 -9.68 -19.44
C THR A 138 18.08 -9.75 -18.96
N LEU A 139 18.39 -9.20 -17.78
CA LEU A 139 19.75 -9.15 -17.25
C LEU A 139 20.12 -10.33 -16.34
N GLU A 140 19.14 -11.06 -15.78
CA GLU A 140 19.37 -12.14 -14.83
C GLU A 140 19.84 -13.45 -15.49
N THR A 141 21.08 -13.87 -15.18
CA THR A 141 21.58 -15.22 -15.50
C THR A 141 21.00 -16.28 -14.53
N ALA A 142 21.16 -17.57 -14.87
CA ALA A 142 20.61 -18.67 -14.08
C ALA A 142 21.12 -18.71 -12.62
N GLU A 143 22.40 -18.38 -12.39
CA GLU A 143 23.00 -18.29 -11.05
C GLU A 143 22.56 -17.03 -10.31
N GLU A 144 22.30 -15.94 -11.03
CA GLU A 144 21.85 -14.68 -10.45
C GLU A 144 20.39 -14.73 -9.96
N ARG A 145 19.59 -15.69 -10.45
CA ARG A 145 18.19 -15.93 -10.04
C ARG A 145 18.05 -16.49 -8.63
N THR A 146 19.11 -17.05 -8.04
CA THR A 146 19.15 -17.53 -6.64
C THR A 146 19.89 -16.56 -5.71
N SER A 147 20.23 -15.36 -6.22
CA SER A 147 20.99 -14.35 -5.49
C SER A 147 20.30 -13.86 -4.20
N SER A 148 21.12 -13.53 -3.20
CA SER A 148 20.70 -12.84 -1.98
C SER A 148 19.93 -11.54 -2.24
N LEU A 149 20.18 -10.85 -3.36
CA LEU A 149 19.46 -9.62 -3.73
C LEU A 149 17.98 -9.89 -3.99
N ARG A 150 17.67 -10.97 -4.70
CA ARG A 150 16.29 -11.38 -4.99
C ARG A 150 15.55 -11.76 -3.70
N ARG A 151 16.23 -12.50 -2.83
CA ARG A 151 15.71 -12.86 -1.49
C ARG A 151 15.46 -11.61 -0.65
N GLY A 152 16.42 -10.68 -0.63
CA GLY A 152 16.31 -9.40 0.06
C GLY A 152 15.10 -8.60 -0.43
N TYR A 153 14.88 -8.52 -1.74
CA TYR A 153 13.70 -7.88 -2.32
C TYR A 153 12.38 -8.48 -1.83
N TYR A 154 12.23 -9.81 -1.83
CA TYR A 154 10.98 -10.43 -1.37
C TYR A 154 10.81 -10.34 0.15
N LEU A 155 11.89 -10.47 0.92
CA LEU A 155 11.87 -10.28 2.38
C LEU A 155 11.46 -8.86 2.74
N LEU A 156 12.04 -7.87 2.06
CA LEU A 156 11.73 -6.46 2.28
C LEU A 156 10.29 -6.14 1.91
N GLY A 157 9.80 -6.62 0.77
CA GLY A 157 8.39 -6.50 0.40
C GLY A 157 7.45 -7.17 1.41
N THR A 158 7.81 -8.37 1.89
CA THR A 158 7.06 -9.07 2.95
C THR A 158 7.00 -8.24 4.23
N ALA A 159 8.11 -7.66 4.66
CA ALA A 159 8.16 -6.81 5.85
C ALA A 159 7.30 -5.56 5.70
N ILE A 160 7.44 -4.83 4.57
CA ILE A 160 6.69 -3.60 4.31
C ILE A 160 5.17 -3.86 4.29
N PHE A 161 4.72 -4.82 3.49
CA PHE A 161 3.28 -5.13 3.41
C PHE A 161 2.76 -5.81 4.67
N GLY A 162 3.59 -6.56 5.39
CA GLY A 162 3.23 -7.16 6.67
C GLY A 162 2.99 -6.13 7.76
N ILE A 163 3.92 -5.18 7.93
CA ILE A 163 3.76 -4.06 8.87
C ILE A 163 2.53 -3.24 8.50
N ALA A 164 2.35 -2.92 7.22
CA ALA A 164 1.16 -2.21 6.76
C ALA A 164 -0.12 -2.99 7.09
N SER A 165 -0.15 -4.32 6.90
CA SER A 165 -1.31 -5.16 7.23
C SER A 165 -1.62 -5.17 8.74
N ILE A 166 -0.60 -5.25 9.60
CA ILE A 166 -0.75 -5.23 11.06
C ILE A 166 -1.44 -3.94 11.53
N VAL A 167 -1.19 -2.82 10.86
CA VAL A 167 -1.81 -1.53 11.18
C VAL A 167 -3.18 -1.40 10.53
N LEU A 168 -3.29 -1.69 9.24
CA LEU A 168 -4.50 -1.42 8.45
C LEU A 168 -5.65 -2.38 8.77
N VAL A 169 -5.38 -3.66 9.03
CA VAL A 169 -6.44 -4.65 9.25
C VAL A 169 -7.24 -4.36 10.52
N PRO A 170 -6.63 -4.16 11.70
CA PRO A 170 -7.39 -3.82 12.90
C PRO A 170 -8.16 -2.51 12.76
N MET A 171 -7.56 -1.49 12.12
CA MET A 171 -8.26 -0.22 11.86
C MET A 171 -9.46 -0.40 10.93
N ALA A 172 -9.32 -1.15 9.84
CA ALA A 172 -10.41 -1.44 8.92
C ALA A 172 -11.57 -2.17 9.61
N VAL A 173 -11.25 -3.17 10.43
CA VAL A 173 -12.24 -3.92 11.22
C VAL A 173 -12.94 -2.98 12.20
N TYR A 174 -12.18 -2.21 12.99
CA TYR A 174 -12.73 -1.28 13.95
C TYR A 174 -13.65 -0.25 13.29
N ASN A 175 -13.19 0.44 12.25
CA ASN A 175 -13.96 1.48 11.58
C ASN A 175 -15.24 0.92 10.95
N THR A 176 -15.15 -0.27 10.35
CA THR A 176 -16.32 -0.94 9.74
C THR A 176 -17.34 -1.34 10.81
N LEU A 177 -16.90 -1.96 11.91
CA LEU A 177 -17.78 -2.33 13.01
C LEU A 177 -18.39 -1.10 13.68
N HIS A 178 -17.59 -0.06 13.93
CA HIS A 178 -18.05 1.22 14.45
C HIS A 178 -19.16 1.82 13.56
N TRP A 179 -19.02 1.73 12.24
CA TRP A 179 -20.03 2.19 11.28
C TRP A 179 -21.35 1.41 11.34
N PHE A 180 -21.33 0.11 11.63
CA PHE A 180 -22.57 -0.68 11.65
C PHE A 180 -23.19 -0.82 13.04
N LEU A 181 -22.38 -0.75 14.10
CA LEU A 181 -22.82 -1.08 15.47
C LEU A 181 -23.09 0.16 16.33
N ILE A 182 -22.46 1.30 16.06
CA ILE A 182 -22.60 2.50 16.90
C ILE A 182 -23.47 3.53 16.17
N PRO A 183 -24.71 3.78 16.65
CA PRO A 183 -25.57 4.83 16.11
C PRO A 183 -24.93 6.21 16.34
N VAL A 184 -25.12 7.11 15.39
CA VAL A 184 -24.61 8.49 15.49
C VAL A 184 -25.63 9.30 16.29
N ALA A 185 -25.17 10.05 17.30
CA ALA A 185 -26.01 11.04 17.95
C ALA A 185 -26.32 12.20 16.98
N GLN A 186 -27.42 12.90 17.20
CA GLN A 186 -27.74 14.09 16.40
C GLN A 186 -26.59 15.10 16.52
N PHE A 187 -26.09 15.58 15.37
CA PHE A 187 -24.99 16.57 15.24
C PHE A 187 -23.55 16.07 15.47
N GLU A 188 -23.32 14.76 15.59
CA GLU A 188 -21.95 14.23 15.68
C GLU A 188 -21.35 13.92 14.30
N PHE A 189 -20.07 14.30 14.13
CA PHE A 189 -19.27 13.91 12.98
C PHE A 189 -19.02 12.40 12.99
N ARG A 190 -19.30 11.74 11.87
CA ARG A 190 -19.00 10.32 11.68
C ARG A 190 -17.90 10.16 10.63
N PRO A 191 -16.71 9.67 11.00
CA PRO A 191 -15.68 9.36 10.02
C PRO A 191 -16.11 8.19 9.13
N GLY A 192 -15.72 8.25 7.85
CA GLY A 192 -15.91 7.16 6.91
C GLY A 192 -15.05 5.95 7.27
N ALA A 193 -15.56 4.75 6.98
CA ALA A 193 -14.86 3.48 7.19
C ALA A 193 -14.25 2.92 5.89
N GLY A 194 -14.80 3.30 4.73
CA GLY A 194 -14.45 2.70 3.44
C GLY A 194 -12.99 2.91 3.02
N GLU A 195 -12.35 4.03 3.38
CA GLU A 195 -10.92 4.25 3.08
C GLU A 195 -10.01 3.20 3.73
N SER A 196 -10.20 2.96 5.03
CA SER A 196 -9.42 1.96 5.76
C SER A 196 -9.69 0.53 5.27
N LEU A 197 -10.95 0.23 4.92
CA LEU A 197 -11.34 -1.05 4.36
C LEU A 197 -10.72 -1.28 2.98
N ALA A 198 -10.78 -0.29 2.09
CA ALA A 198 -10.19 -0.35 0.76
C ALA A 198 -8.68 -0.62 0.84
N ALA A 199 -7.97 0.08 1.73
CA ALA A 199 -6.55 -0.13 1.95
C ALA A 199 -6.24 -1.56 2.43
N ALA A 200 -6.99 -2.08 3.40
CA ALA A 200 -6.81 -3.45 3.90
C ALA A 200 -7.08 -4.52 2.82
N ILE A 201 -8.15 -4.36 2.05
CA ILE A 201 -8.52 -5.27 0.95
C ILE A 201 -7.40 -5.36 -0.09
N VAL A 202 -6.70 -4.27 -0.38
CA VAL A 202 -5.63 -4.25 -1.37
C VAL A 202 -4.30 -4.71 -0.78
N VAL A 203 -3.91 -4.24 0.41
CA VAL A 203 -2.59 -4.52 1.00
C VAL A 203 -2.42 -5.99 1.40
N VAL A 204 -3.45 -6.61 1.97
CA VAL A 204 -3.36 -7.98 2.51
C VAL A 204 -3.04 -9.02 1.43
N PRO A 205 -3.69 -9.03 0.24
CA PRO A 205 -3.32 -9.93 -0.85
C PRO A 205 -1.85 -9.80 -1.27
N PHE A 206 -1.30 -8.58 -1.33
CA PHE A 206 0.11 -8.36 -1.65
C PHE A 206 1.03 -8.91 -0.57
N TRP A 207 0.70 -8.69 0.71
CA TRP A 207 1.46 -9.29 1.82
C TRP A 207 1.47 -10.82 1.72
N ILE A 208 0.30 -11.44 1.52
CA ILE A 208 0.18 -12.91 1.39
C ILE A 208 1.00 -13.41 0.21
N LEU A 209 0.98 -12.71 -0.94
CA LEU A 209 1.76 -13.08 -2.12
C LEU A 209 3.26 -13.09 -1.82
N PHE A 210 3.79 -11.99 -1.26
CA PHE A 210 5.20 -11.87 -0.92
C PHE A 210 5.62 -12.91 0.13
N LEU A 211 4.82 -13.08 1.18
CA LEU A 211 5.07 -14.08 2.23
C LEU A 211 5.10 -15.50 1.66
N ARG A 212 4.16 -15.86 0.78
CA ARG A 212 4.13 -17.18 0.14
C ARG A 212 5.39 -17.44 -0.67
N ILE A 213 5.88 -16.45 -1.41
CA ILE A 213 7.13 -16.57 -2.19
C ILE A 213 8.32 -16.81 -1.26
N VAL A 214 8.43 -16.04 -0.18
CA VAL A 214 9.50 -16.20 0.81
C VAL A 214 9.44 -17.58 1.48
N LEU A 215 8.26 -18.00 1.96
CA LEU A 215 8.09 -19.31 2.59
C LEU A 215 8.38 -20.48 1.63
N ALA A 216 8.01 -20.34 0.35
CA ALA A 216 8.31 -21.35 -0.67
C ALA A 216 9.82 -21.47 -0.90
N ASP A 217 10.56 -20.35 -0.94
CA ASP A 217 12.03 -20.36 -1.08
C ASP A 217 12.69 -21.10 0.10
N TYR A 218 12.28 -20.82 1.34
CA TYR A 218 12.80 -21.51 2.53
C TYR A 218 12.45 -23.01 2.56
N ARG A 219 11.23 -23.38 2.18
CA ARG A 219 10.78 -24.79 2.16
C ARG A 219 11.49 -25.61 1.08
N SER A 220 11.90 -24.98 -0.02
CA SER A 220 12.59 -25.64 -1.13
C SER A 220 14.06 -25.99 -0.85
N GLY A 221 14.53 -25.78 0.39
CA GLY A 221 15.91 -25.96 0.85
C GLY A 221 16.71 -27.02 0.09
N ARG A 222 17.46 -26.58 -0.93
CA ARG A 222 18.53 -27.39 -1.50
C ARG A 222 19.59 -27.52 -0.42
N VAL A 223 19.63 -28.69 0.20
CA VAL A 223 20.76 -29.14 1.00
C VAL A 223 22.02 -28.97 0.14
N PRO A 224 23.07 -28.28 0.61
CA PRO A 224 24.37 -28.38 -0.03
C PRO A 224 24.74 -29.86 -0.03
N THR A 225 24.64 -30.53 -1.18
CA THR A 225 25.35 -31.78 -1.38
C THR A 225 26.81 -31.39 -1.40
N GLU A 226 27.41 -31.34 -0.22
CA GLU A 226 28.86 -31.27 -0.09
C GLU A 226 29.41 -32.41 -0.96
N PRO A 227 30.27 -32.13 -1.96
CA PRO A 227 30.94 -33.20 -2.67
C PRO A 227 31.75 -33.94 -1.62
N MET A 228 31.30 -35.16 -1.30
CA MET A 228 31.98 -36.10 -0.44
C MET A 228 33.43 -36.15 -0.90
N ARG A 229 34.31 -35.51 -0.12
CA ARG A 229 35.75 -35.45 -0.35
C ARG A 229 36.23 -36.89 -0.36
N THR A 230 36.43 -37.46 -1.54
CA THR A 230 37.11 -38.75 -1.68
C THR A 230 38.51 -38.56 -1.10
N ALA A 231 38.76 -39.23 0.02
CA ALA A 231 40.10 -39.33 0.57
C ALA A 231 41.02 -39.98 -0.48
N PRO A 232 42.27 -39.53 -0.63
CA PRO A 232 43.22 -40.18 -1.53
C PRO A 232 43.52 -41.59 -1.02
N ALA A 233 43.44 -42.56 -1.93
CA ALA A 233 43.89 -43.93 -1.68
C ALA A 233 45.39 -43.92 -1.36
N SER A 234 45.74 -44.50 -0.22
CA SER A 234 47.11 -44.90 0.15
C SER A 234 47.43 -46.28 -0.39
#